data_AF-A0AAP0ECR7-F1
#
_entry.id   AF-A0AAP0ECR7-F1
#
_cell.length_a   1.000
_cell.length_b   1.000
_cell.length_c   1.000
_cell.angle_alpha   90.00
_cell.angle_beta   90.00
_cell.angle_gamma   90.00
#
_symmetry.space_group_name_H-M   'P 1'
#
loop_
_entity.id
_entity.type
_entity.pdbx_description
1 polymer ?
#
loop_
_entity_poly.entity_id
_entity_poly.type
_entity_poly.pdbx_seq_one_letter_code
_entity_poly.pdbx_strand_id
1 'polypeptide(L)' 'MAPRELEELRSQLDDLLELGFISQSMSPWGAPVLFVKKKDGSLRLCIDYRR' A
#
# COMPACT_ATOMS: atom_id res chain seq x y z
N MET A 1 0.02 -9.00 8.16
CA MET A 1 -1.15 -8.77 7.28
C MET A 1 -1.82 -10.11 7.04
N ALA A 2 -3.15 -10.14 7.05
CA ALA A 2 -3.94 -11.30 6.69
C ALA A 2 -3.76 -11.64 5.19
N PRO A 3 -4.04 -12.87 4.74
CA PRO A 3 -3.84 -13.27 3.34
C PRO A 3 -4.53 -12.33 2.33
N ARG A 4 -5.77 -11.93 2.62
CA ARG A 4 -6.53 -10.98 1.80
C ARG A 4 -5.91 -9.58 1.73
N GLU A 5 -5.31 -9.11 2.82
CA GLU A 5 -4.62 -7.81 2.83
C GLU A 5 -3.33 -7.86 2.01
N LEU A 6 -2.63 -9.00 2.00
CA LEU A 6 -1.41 -9.18 1.19
C LEU A 6 -1.71 -9.23 -0.32
N GLU A 7 -2.81 -9.88 -0.70
CA GLU A 7 -3.27 -9.92 -2.09
C GLU A 7 -3.65 -8.51 -2.57
N GLU A 8 -4.44 -7.79 -1.78
CA GLU A 8 -4.80 -6.39 -2.08
C GLU A 8 -3.57 -5.47 -2.12
N LEU A 9 -2.62 -5.66 -1.20
CA LEU A 9 -1.37 -4.88 -1.18
C LEU A 9 -0.62 -5.02 -2.49
N ARG A 10 -0.50 -6.26 -3.01
CA ARG A 10 0.18 -6.52 -4.28
C ARG A 10 -0.56 -5.85 -5.43
N SER A 11 -1.87 -6.05 -5.53
CA SER A 11 -2.70 -5.45 -6.59
C SER A 11 -2.55 -3.93 -6.63
N GLN A 12 -2.70 -3.24 -5.49
CA GLN A 12 -2.58 -1.79 -5.45
C GLN A 12 -1.15 -1.30 -5.72
N LEU A 13 -0.12 -2.04 -5.30
CA LEU A 13 1.27 -1.68 -5.62
C LEU A 13 1.56 -1.80 -7.12
N ASP A 14 1.07 -2.87 -7.76
CA ASP A 14 1.23 -3.08 -9.20
C ASP A 14 0.54 -1.95 -9.99
N ASP A 15 -0.70 -1.60 -9.64
CA ASP A 15 -1.43 -0.47 -10.25
C ASP A 15 -0.65 0.86 -10.09
N LEU A 16 -0.10 1.12 -8.90
CA LEU A 16 0.66 2.34 -8.62
C LEU A 16 2.00 2.37 -9.35
N LEU A 17 2.63 1.22 -9.59
CA LEU A 17 3.84 1.08 -10.40
C LEU A 17 3.52 1.32 -11.88
N GLU A 18 2.43 0.74 -12.40
CA GLU A 18 1.99 0.95 -13.79
C GLU A 18 1.61 2.40 -14.07
N LEU A 19 0.97 3.08 -13.12
CA LEU A 19 0.67 4.51 -13.20
C LEU A 19 1.91 5.40 -13.03
N GLY A 20 3.05 4.84 -12.63
CA GLY A 20 4.29 5.57 -12.39
C GLY A 20 4.25 6.48 -11.15
N PHE A 21 3.31 6.27 -10.23
CA PHE A 21 3.22 7.05 -8.99
C PHE A 21 4.26 6.64 -7.95
N ILE A 22 4.73 5.39 -8.01
CA ILE A 22 5.80 4.88 -7.15
C ILE A 22 6.86 4.18 -7.99
N SER A 23 8.03 3.94 -7.39
CA SER A 23 9.11 3.15 -7.97
C SER A 23 9.78 2.30 -6.90
N GLN A 24 10.54 1.28 -7.32
CA GLN A 24 11.44 0.59 -6.40
C GLN A 24 12.42 1.58 -5.78
N SER A 25 12.70 1.40 -4.50
CA SER A 25 13.56 2.28 -3.70
C SER A 25 14.62 1.46 -2.98
N MET A 26 15.82 2.03 -2.87
CA MET A 26 16.92 1.52 -2.03
C MET A 26 17.19 2.43 -0.82
N SER A 27 16.25 3.31 -0.48
CA SER A 27 16.38 4.21 0.66
C SER A 27 16.57 3.43 1.96
N PRO A 28 17.46 3.88 2.87
CA PRO A 28 17.54 3.30 4.21
C PRO A 28 16.31 3.64 5.08
N TRP A 29 15.45 4.55 4.61
CA TRP A 29 14.22 4.96 5.28
C TRP A 29 13.00 4.24 4.72
N GLY A 30 12.15 3.74 5.61
CA GLY A 30 10.87 3.12 5.26
C GLY A 30 9.77 3.54 6.23
N ALA A 31 8.54 3.64 5.71
CA ALA A 31 7.34 3.91 6.48
C ALA A 31 6.41 2.68 6.40
N PRO A 32 5.72 2.32 7.50
CA PRO A 32 4.80 1.18 7.47
C PRO A 32 3.53 1.51 6.68
N VAL A 33 2.97 0.47 6.06
CA VAL A 33 1.70 0.52 5.34
C VAL A 33 0.58 -0.04 6.22
N LEU A 34 -0.57 0.62 6.19
CA LEU A 34 -1.79 0.26 6.92
C LEU A 34 -2.97 0.21 5.96
N PHE A 35 -3.93 -0.65 6.24
CA PHE A 35 -5.20 -0.69 5.51
C PHE A 35 -6.32 -0.04 6.30
N VAL A 36 -7.14 0.74 5.60
CA VAL A 36 -8.40 1.28 6.12
C VAL A 36 -9.55 0.77 5.27
N LYS A 37 -10.58 0.22 5.91
CA LYS A 37 -11.78 -0.22 5.22
C LYS A 37 -12.64 0.98 4.81
N LYS A 38 -12.94 1.10 3.53
CA LYS A 38 -13.87 2.09 2.99
C LYS A 38 -15.32 1.68 3.27
N LYS A 39 -16.26 2.61 3.07
CA LYS A 39 -17.71 2.37 3.23
C LYS A 39 -18.23 1.27 2.30
N ASP A 40 -17.68 1.17 1.10
CA ASP A 40 -18.00 0.13 0.11
C ASP A 40 -17.39 -1.25 0.45
N GLY A 41 -16.61 -1.34 1.54
CA GLY A 41 -15.97 -2.56 1.98
C GLY A 41 -14.61 -2.85 1.32
N SER A 42 -14.18 -2.04 0.36
CA SER A 42 -12.82 -2.11 -0.20
C SER A 42 -11.77 -1.65 0.81
N LEU A 43 -10.53 -2.05 0.61
CA LEU A 43 -9.41 -1.65 1.43
C LEU A 43 -8.66 -0.49 0.76
N ARG A 44 -8.31 0.54 1.53
CA ARG A 44 -7.45 1.64 1.07
C ARG A 44 -6.07 1.49 1.70
N LEU A 45 -5.05 1.42 0.87
CA LEU A 45 -3.66 1.50 1.28
C LEU A 45 -3.34 2.91 1.79
N CYS A 46 -2.81 3.00 3.01
CA CYS A 46 -2.38 4.23 3.66
C CYS A 46 -0.95 4.06 4.16
N ILE A 47 -0.10 5.06 3.96
CA ILE A 47 1.26 5.06 4.49
C ILE A 47 1.30 5.92 5.76
N ASP A 48 1.85 5.36 6.84
CA ASP A 48 1.96 6.07 8.11
C ASP A 48 3.27 6.87 8.18
N TYR A 49 3.18 8.15 7.82
CA TYR A 49 4.30 9.11 7.83
C TYR A 49 4.46 9.88 9.15
N ARG A 50 3.88 9.44 10.26
CA ARG A 50 3.89 10.21 11.53
C ARG A 50 5.23 10.22 12.27
N ARG A 51 6.30 9.64 11.71
CA ARG A 51 7.64 9.65 12.28
C ARG A 51 8.52 10.71 11.63
#